data_AF-A0A0M3JB71-F1
#
_entry.id   AF-A0A0M3JB71-F1
#
_cell.length_a   1.000
_cell.length_b   1.000
_cell.length_c   1.000
_cell.angle_alpha   90.00
_cell.angle_beta   90.00
_cell.angle_gamma   90.00
#
_symmetry.space_group_name_H-M   'P 1'
#
loop_
_entity.id
_entity.type
_entity.pdbx_description
1 polymer ?
#
loop_
_entity_poly.entity_id
_entity_poly.type
_entity_poly.pdbx_seq_one_letter_code
_entity_poly.pdbx_strand_id
1 'polypeptide(L)'
;MFCFSTLTVLAIFLLNMTLLSSIHAIGSSQIPFEIIDSTHDIYQLIVRPESLTIFQVCVAVNIRNRQITAKVDSKSREESSNSTMKYVCKPFWEDGGLGLGLHRQEAGPWQTRIKLSGRNILAISTQVRMNYTDRQNPHHQLLYDYAVLRRYTPGTKYVCVKGADSGWFVLFEYQ
;
A
#
# COMPACT_ATOMS: atom_id res chain seq x y z
N MET A 1 22.93 -26.82 -46.10
CA MET A 1 21.85 -25.81 -46.28
C MET A 1 20.56 -26.21 -45.58
N PHE A 2 20.08 -27.46 -45.72
CA PHE A 2 18.86 -27.92 -45.05
C PHE A 2 18.88 -27.86 -43.50
N CYS A 3 20.02 -28.13 -42.84
CA CYS A 3 20.09 -28.07 -41.37
C CYS A 3 19.94 -26.65 -40.82
N PHE A 4 20.39 -25.63 -41.57
CA PHE A 4 20.24 -24.24 -41.16
C PHE A 4 18.78 -23.78 -41.33
N SER A 5 18.09 -24.21 -42.39
CA SER A 5 16.67 -23.88 -42.56
C SER A 5 15.79 -24.57 -41.52
N THR A 6 16.06 -25.83 -41.16
CA THR A 6 15.33 -26.53 -40.09
C THR A 6 15.54 -25.91 -38.71
N LEU A 7 16.78 -25.53 -38.37
CA LEU A 7 17.08 -24.79 -37.13
C LEU A 7 16.35 -23.45 -37.08
N THR A 8 16.30 -22.72 -38.19
CA THR A 8 15.61 -21.43 -38.26
C THR A 8 14.09 -21.57 -38.05
N VAL A 9 13.48 -22.58 -38.68
CA VAL A 9 12.04 -22.86 -38.50
C VAL A 9 11.73 -23.30 -37.07
N LEU A 10 12.59 -24.13 -36.45
CA LEU A 10 12.44 -24.52 -35.06
C LEU A 10 12.55 -23.31 -34.11
N ALA A 11 13.51 -22.42 -34.35
CA ALA A 11 13.67 -21.19 -33.57
C ALA A 11 12.44 -20.27 -33.67
N ILE A 12 11.91 -20.07 -34.88
CA ILE A 12 10.68 -19.28 -35.09
C ILE A 12 9.48 -19.93 -34.41
N PHE A 13 9.36 -21.26 -34.49
CA PHE A 13 8.28 -21.99 -33.82
C PHE A 13 8.36 -21.86 -32.30
N LEU A 14 9.55 -22.01 -31.71
CA LEU A 14 9.76 -21.84 -30.27
C LEU A 14 9.49 -20.40 -29.82
N LEU A 15 9.92 -19.39 -30.58
CA LEU A 15 9.61 -17.98 -30.30
C LEU A 15 8.10 -17.71 -30.35
N ASN A 16 7.40 -18.23 -31.37
CA ASN A 16 5.95 -18.09 -31.49
C ASN A 16 5.20 -18.82 -30.35
N MET A 17 5.67 -20.01 -29.96
CA MET A 17 5.11 -20.72 -28.80
C MET A 17 5.39 -19.98 -27.49
N THR A 18 6.54 -19.32 -27.35
CA THR A 18 6.87 -18.47 -26.21
C THR A 18 5.97 -17.22 -26.17
N LEU A 19 5.65 -16.63 -27.33
CA LEU A 19 4.71 -15.52 -27.47
C LEU A 19 3.25 -15.94 -27.21
N LEU A 20 2.82 -17.12 -27.67
CA LEU A 20 1.47 -17.63 -27.41
C LEU A 20 1.29 -18.06 -25.94
N SER A 21 2.34 -18.65 -25.36
CA SER A 21 2.34 -19.07 -23.96
C SER A 21 2.59 -17.92 -23.00
N SER A 22 3.26 -16.82 -23.38
CA SER A 22 3.42 -15.68 -22.47
C SER A 22 2.06 -15.08 -22.10
N ILE A 23 1.10 -15.05 -23.02
CA ILE A 23 -0.26 -14.53 -22.78
C ILE A 23 -1.08 -15.48 -21.87
N HIS A 24 -0.77 -16.78 -21.83
CA HIS A 24 -1.51 -17.78 -21.04
C HIS A 24 -0.80 -18.28 -19.77
N ALA A 25 0.54 -18.21 -19.72
CA ALA A 25 1.37 -18.49 -18.56
C ALA A 25 1.43 -17.27 -17.62
N ILE A 26 1.27 -16.06 -18.17
CA ILE A 26 0.84 -14.89 -17.41
C ILE A 26 -0.68 -15.00 -17.26
N GLY A 27 -1.14 -15.95 -16.45
CA GLY A 27 -2.54 -16.04 -16.05
C GLY A 27 -3.03 -14.67 -15.59
N SER A 28 -4.29 -14.32 -15.94
CA SER A 28 -5.01 -13.09 -15.58
C SER A 28 -4.09 -12.02 -15.01
N SER A 29 -3.47 -11.20 -15.88
CA SER A 29 -2.61 -10.08 -15.52
C SER A 29 -2.92 -9.55 -14.12
N GLN A 30 -2.19 -10.04 -13.13
CA GLN A 30 -2.17 -9.48 -11.78
C GLN A 30 -1.22 -8.28 -11.77
N ILE A 31 -1.22 -7.51 -12.86
CA ILE A 31 -0.70 -6.15 -12.86
C ILE A 31 -1.92 -5.33 -12.43
N PRO A 32 -2.08 -5.08 -11.13
CA PRO A 32 -3.09 -4.13 -10.68
C PRO A 32 -2.74 -2.80 -11.35
N PHE A 33 -3.78 -2.19 -11.91
CA PHE A 33 -3.64 -0.93 -12.58
C PHE A 33 -3.03 0.10 -11.61
N GLU A 34 -1.99 0.80 -12.06
CA GLU A 34 -1.30 1.79 -11.24
C GLU A 34 -2.14 3.07 -11.20
N ILE A 35 -2.46 3.50 -9.99
CA ILE A 35 -3.34 4.62 -9.65
C ILE A 35 -2.95 5.89 -10.42
N ILE A 36 -3.89 6.73 -10.83
CA ILE A 36 -3.62 8.14 -11.15
C ILE A 36 -4.63 8.98 -10.39
N ASP A 37 -4.17 10.11 -9.87
CA ASP A 37 -5.00 11.09 -9.18
C ASP A 37 -5.81 11.89 -10.21
N SER A 38 -7.14 11.83 -10.10
CA SER A 38 -7.97 12.96 -10.53
C SER A 38 -9.30 13.00 -9.78
N THR A 39 -9.42 14.07 -9.00
CA THR A 39 -10.62 14.89 -8.72
C THR A 39 -11.75 14.32 -7.86
N HIS A 40 -11.83 14.93 -6.67
CA HIS A 40 -13.00 15.39 -5.91
C HIS A 40 -14.18 14.44 -5.69
N ASP A 41 -14.55 14.40 -4.41
CA ASP A 41 -15.83 13.94 -3.86
C ASP A 41 -16.07 12.42 -3.93
N ILE A 42 -15.86 11.76 -2.78
CA ILE A 42 -15.89 10.30 -2.55
C ILE A 42 -14.58 9.66 -3.03
N TYR A 43 -13.98 8.75 -2.25
CA TYR A 43 -12.74 8.03 -2.61
C TYR A 43 -12.96 7.07 -3.81
N GLN A 44 -13.34 7.59 -4.98
CA GLN A 44 -13.31 6.88 -6.26
C GLN A 44 -12.05 7.32 -6.99
N LEU A 45 -11.13 6.39 -7.17
CA LEU A 45 -9.77 6.63 -7.65
C LEU A 45 -9.68 6.15 -9.10
N ILE A 46 -9.80 7.07 -10.06
CA ILE A 46 -9.87 6.76 -11.50
C ILE A 46 -8.46 6.62 -12.07
N VAL A 47 -8.17 5.50 -12.73
CA VAL A 47 -6.82 5.19 -13.23
C VAL A 47 -6.67 5.53 -14.72
N ARG A 48 -5.63 6.29 -15.07
CA ARG A 48 -5.13 6.48 -16.44
C ARG A 48 -3.74 5.85 -16.59
N PRO A 49 -3.27 5.49 -17.80
CA PRO A 49 -2.11 4.59 -17.96
C PRO A 49 -0.74 5.28 -18.05
N GLU A 50 -0.64 6.59 -17.78
CA GLU A 50 0.51 7.40 -18.27
C GLU A 50 1.63 7.72 -17.27
N SER A 51 1.56 7.31 -15.99
CA SER A 51 2.64 7.62 -15.04
C SER A 51 3.05 6.48 -14.10
N LEU A 52 4.34 6.11 -14.17
CA LEU A 52 5.10 5.19 -13.28
C LEU A 52 5.25 5.71 -11.82
N THR A 53 4.23 6.34 -11.26
CA THR A 53 4.29 6.85 -9.88
C THR A 53 3.91 5.76 -8.90
N ILE A 54 4.83 5.37 -8.01
CA ILE A 54 4.56 4.41 -6.94
C ILE A 54 3.72 5.10 -5.86
N PHE A 55 2.46 4.71 -5.75
CA PHE A 55 1.59 5.18 -4.67
C PHE A 55 1.94 4.48 -3.37
N GLN A 56 1.73 5.20 -2.26
CA GLN A 56 1.97 4.72 -0.91
C GLN A 56 0.83 5.17 0.01
N VAL A 57 0.52 4.35 1.00
CA VAL A 57 -0.34 4.76 2.11
C VAL A 57 0.55 5.44 3.14
N CYS A 58 0.29 6.72 3.38
CA CYS A 58 1.01 7.54 4.33
C CYS A 58 0.14 7.84 5.54
N VAL A 59 0.70 7.64 6.73
CA VAL A 59 0.09 8.02 8.00
C VAL A 59 0.91 9.17 8.59
N ALA A 60 0.25 10.31 8.77
CA ALA A 60 0.77 11.47 9.46
C ALA A 60 0.22 11.51 10.89
N VAL A 61 1.11 11.67 11.87
CA VAL A 61 0.76 11.71 13.29
C VAL A 61 1.28 12.99 13.90
N ASN A 62 0.36 13.84 14.32
CA ASN A 62 0.64 15.04 15.08
C ASN A 62 0.57 14.72 16.57
N ILE A 63 1.73 14.61 17.21
CA ILE A 63 1.86 14.26 18.62
C ILE A 63 1.33 15.38 19.52
N ARG A 64 1.51 16.65 19.11
CA ARG A 64 1.10 17.82 19.89
C ARG A 64 -0.43 17.90 19.99
N ASN A 65 -1.10 17.67 18.87
CA ASN A 65 -2.56 17.78 18.78
C ASN A 65 -3.28 16.43 18.97
N ARG A 66 -2.53 15.33 19.11
CA ARG A 66 -3.05 13.95 19.18
C ARG A 66 -3.91 13.56 17.98
N GLN A 67 -3.47 13.95 16.80
CA GLN A 67 -4.17 13.73 15.54
C GLN A 67 -3.47 12.67 14.70
N ILE A 68 -4.27 11.86 14.03
CA ILE A 68 -3.82 10.87 13.05
C ILE A 68 -4.54 11.20 11.74
N THR A 69 -3.79 11.21 10.64
CA THR A 69 -4.31 11.39 9.29
C THR A 69 -3.73 10.27 8.43
N ALA A 70 -4.59 9.49 7.78
CA ALA A 70 -4.18 8.44 6.85
C ALA A 70 -4.61 8.84 5.43
N LYS A 71 -3.69 8.83 4.49
CA LYS A 71 -3.95 9.21 3.10
C LYS A 71 -3.13 8.41 2.11
N VAL A 72 -3.60 8.41 0.87
CA VAL A 72 -2.86 7.88 -0.27
C VAL A 72 -2.06 9.02 -0.87
N ASP A 73 -0.75 8.87 -0.99
CA ASP A 73 0.15 9.88 -1.57
C ASP A 73 1.16 9.19 -2.49
N SER A 74 1.60 9.88 -3.53
CA SER A 74 2.67 9.42 -4.43
C SER A 74 4.06 9.84 -3.93
N LYS A 75 4.11 10.75 -2.95
CA LYS A 75 5.37 11.23 -2.35
C LYS A 75 5.49 10.78 -0.90
N SER A 76 6.55 10.03 -0.61
CA SER A 76 6.95 9.79 0.78
C SER A 76 7.42 11.08 1.43
N ARG A 77 6.87 11.39 2.61
CA ARG A 77 7.30 12.52 3.44
C ARG A 77 7.99 12.05 4.72
N GLU A 78 8.49 10.82 4.76
CA GLU A 78 9.12 10.24 5.96
C GLU A 78 10.26 11.10 6.49
N GLU A 79 11.07 11.68 5.60
CA GLU A 79 12.19 12.58 5.92
C GLU A 79 11.75 13.87 6.61
N SER A 80 10.48 14.28 6.46
CA SER A 80 9.92 15.46 7.14
C SER A 80 9.49 15.20 8.59
N SER A 81 9.73 13.99 9.10
CA SER A 81 9.42 13.61 10.48
C SER A 81 10.27 14.39 11.48
N ASN A 82 9.61 15.15 12.35
CA ASN A 82 10.25 15.91 13.44
C ASN A 82 9.78 15.41 14.82
N SER A 83 10.01 16.16 15.89
CA SER A 83 9.60 15.79 17.25
C SER A 83 8.08 15.85 17.48
N THR A 84 7.37 16.64 16.67
CA THR A 84 5.93 16.90 16.79
C THR A 84 5.08 16.21 15.73
N MET A 85 5.66 15.93 14.57
CA MET A 85 5.02 15.32 13.40
C MET A 85 5.82 14.10 13.00
N LYS A 86 5.13 12.96 12.87
CA LYS A 86 5.70 11.71 12.36
C LYS A 86 4.97 11.29 11.11
N TYR A 87 5.72 10.96 10.07
CA TYR A 87 5.19 10.42 8.83
C TYR A 87 5.71 9.00 8.65
N VAL A 88 4.83 8.08 8.32
CA VAL A 88 5.18 6.70 7.98
C VAL A 88 4.43 6.33 6.71
N CYS A 89 5.15 5.94 5.67
CA CYS A 89 4.59 5.59 4.38
C CYS A 89 4.94 4.16 4.01
N LYS A 90 3.98 3.42 3.46
CA LYS A 90 4.17 2.03 3.03
C LYS A 90 3.60 1.87 1.62
N PRO A 91 4.29 1.14 0.73
CA PRO A 91 3.74 0.84 -0.59
C PRO A 91 2.45 0.02 -0.48
N PHE A 92 1.56 0.17 -1.46
CA PHE A 92 0.31 -0.60 -1.56
C PHE A 92 0.49 -2.09 -1.79
N TRP A 93 1.66 -2.46 -2.31
CA TRP A 93 1.96 -3.79 -2.80
C TRP A 93 3.12 -4.37 -2.02
N GLU A 94 3.00 -5.63 -1.64
CA GLU A 94 4.15 -6.42 -1.24
C GLU A 94 4.73 -7.11 -2.48
N ASP A 95 6.06 -7.17 -2.53
CA ASP A 95 6.72 -7.97 -3.54
C ASP A 95 6.41 -9.45 -3.26
N GLY A 96 6.00 -10.21 -4.28
CA GLY A 96 5.61 -11.62 -4.20
C GLY A 96 6.75 -12.58 -3.84
N GLY A 97 7.78 -12.12 -3.12
CA GLY A 97 8.89 -12.91 -2.60
C GLY A 97 10.14 -12.96 -3.47
N LEU A 98 10.11 -12.44 -4.71
CA LEU A 98 11.24 -12.51 -5.64
C LEU A 98 12.00 -11.19 -5.81
N GLY A 99 11.51 -10.07 -5.28
CA GLY A 99 12.22 -8.78 -5.36
C GLY A 99 12.22 -8.17 -6.78
N LEU A 100 11.50 -8.79 -7.71
CA LEU A 100 11.44 -8.42 -9.13
C LEU A 100 10.14 -7.68 -9.48
N GLY A 101 9.25 -7.45 -8.50
CA GLY A 101 7.94 -6.83 -8.73
C GLY A 101 6.99 -7.63 -9.61
N LEU A 102 7.32 -8.88 -9.96
CA LEU A 102 6.44 -9.83 -10.63
C LEU A 102 5.54 -10.48 -9.58
N HIS A 103 4.25 -10.62 -9.86
CA HIS A 103 3.28 -11.25 -8.95
C HIS A 103 3.06 -10.47 -7.64
N ARG A 104 2.80 -9.16 -7.76
CA ARG A 104 2.44 -8.30 -6.62
C ARG A 104 1.16 -8.80 -5.97
N GLN A 105 1.18 -8.95 -4.66
CA GLN A 105 0.00 -9.28 -3.86
C GLN A 105 -0.50 -8.05 -3.12
N GLU A 106 -1.82 -7.98 -2.91
CA GLU A 106 -2.43 -6.95 -2.05
C GLU A 106 -1.71 -6.97 -0.70
N ALA A 107 -1.16 -5.83 -0.29
CA ALA A 107 -0.50 -5.74 1.01
C ALA A 107 -1.51 -6.04 2.11
N GLY A 108 -1.20 -7.01 2.97
CA GLY A 108 -2.00 -7.32 4.14
C GLY A 108 -2.13 -6.10 5.09
N PRO A 109 -2.95 -6.20 6.15
CA PRO A 109 -3.00 -5.17 7.16
C PRO A 109 -1.60 -4.94 7.75
N TRP A 110 -1.10 -3.71 7.63
CA TRP A 110 0.20 -3.36 8.18
C TRP A 110 0.05 -2.56 9.46
N GLN A 111 0.98 -2.79 10.39
CA GLN A 111 0.99 -2.15 11.69
C GLN A 111 2.22 -1.25 11.83
N THR A 112 1.99 -0.01 12.26
CA THR A 112 3.02 0.93 12.65
C THR A 112 2.91 1.27 14.12
N ARG A 113 4.07 1.41 14.76
CA ARG A 113 4.18 1.72 16.18
C ARG A 113 5.01 2.99 16.36
N ILE A 114 4.40 4.03 16.91
CA ILE A 114 5.04 5.33 17.15
C ILE A 114 5.18 5.50 18.66
N LYS A 115 6.42 5.68 19.11
CA LYS A 115 6.70 5.95 20.53
C LYS A 115 6.31 7.40 20.84
N LEU A 116 5.31 7.58 21.72
CA LEU A 116 4.84 8.90 22.14
C LEU A 116 5.63 9.40 23.36
N SER A 117 5.90 8.51 24.30
CA SER A 117 6.69 8.77 25.50
C SER A 117 7.38 7.49 25.97
N GLY A 118 8.13 7.55 27.07
CA GLY A 118 8.74 6.35 27.67
C GLY A 118 7.72 5.27 28.09
N ARG A 119 6.44 5.63 28.26
CA ARG A 119 5.38 4.73 28.73
C ARG A 119 4.25 4.51 27.72
N ASN A 120 4.13 5.34 26.69
CA ASN A 120 3.02 5.29 25.75
C ASN A 120 3.51 5.01 24.32
N ILE A 121 2.87 4.06 23.67
CA ILE A 121 3.10 3.71 22.27
C ILE A 121 1.76 3.82 21.55
N LEU A 122 1.74 4.56 20.44
CA LEU A 122 0.61 4.59 19.51
C LEU A 122 0.80 3.46 18.50
N ALA A 123 -0.15 2.54 18.43
CA ALA A 123 -0.22 1.51 17.42
C ALA A 123 -1.31 1.89 16.41
N ILE A 124 -0.97 1.91 15.14
CA ILE A 124 -1.87 2.21 14.03
C ILE A 124 -1.82 1.03 13.07
N SER A 125 -2.99 0.51 12.72
CA SER A 125 -3.16 -0.52 11.71
C SER A 125 -3.85 0.11 10.51
N THR A 126 -3.35 -0.16 9.32
CA THR A 126 -3.97 0.29 8.07
C THR A 126 -4.01 -0.86 7.08
N GLN A 127 -5.10 -0.92 6.32
CA GLN A 127 -5.31 -1.93 5.31
C GLN A 127 -5.98 -1.28 4.10
N VAL A 128 -5.51 -1.62 2.92
CA VAL A 128 -6.18 -1.25 1.68
C VAL A 128 -7.00 -2.45 1.27
N ARG A 129 -8.26 -2.22 0.92
CA ARG A 129 -9.12 -3.22 0.30
C ARG A 129 -9.42 -2.78 -1.12
N MET A 130 -9.05 -3.62 -2.06
CA MET A 130 -9.22 -3.34 -3.47
C MET A 130 -10.43 -4.08 -4.01
N ASN A 131 -11.32 -3.35 -4.69
CA ASN A 131 -12.46 -3.93 -5.37
C ASN A 131 -12.37 -3.66 -6.87
N TYR A 132 -12.14 -4.74 -7.63
CA TYR A 132 -11.99 -4.74 -9.08
C TYR A 132 -13.16 -5.44 -9.79
N THR A 133 -14.31 -5.60 -9.13
CA THR A 133 -15.48 -6.24 -9.75
C THR A 133 -15.95 -5.50 -11.00
N ASP A 134 -15.91 -4.17 -10.98
CA ASP A 134 -16.10 -3.32 -12.15
C ASP A 134 -14.73 -2.81 -12.62
N ARG A 135 -14.29 -3.27 -13.79
CA ARG A 135 -13.01 -2.86 -14.37
C ARG A 135 -13.01 -1.42 -14.88
N GLN A 136 -14.19 -0.88 -15.20
CA GLN A 136 -14.33 0.51 -15.67
C GLN A 136 -14.39 1.50 -14.52
N ASN A 137 -14.83 1.02 -13.35
CA ASN A 137 -14.94 1.83 -12.14
C ASN A 137 -14.37 1.11 -10.91
N PRO A 138 -13.04 1.05 -10.81
CA PRO A 138 -12.41 0.43 -9.65
C PRO A 138 -12.62 1.23 -8.37
N HIS A 139 -12.80 0.52 -7.26
CA HIS A 139 -13.00 1.13 -5.95
C HIS A 139 -12.01 0.60 -4.92
N HIS A 140 -11.29 1.50 -4.28
CA HIS A 140 -10.36 1.18 -3.20
C HIS A 140 -10.86 1.77 -1.89
N GLN A 141 -10.76 0.99 -0.82
CA GLN A 141 -11.11 1.44 0.52
C GLN A 141 -9.88 1.40 1.39
N LEU A 142 -9.54 2.55 2.00
CA LEU A 142 -8.51 2.62 3.03
C LEU A 142 -9.17 2.42 4.39
N LEU A 143 -8.90 1.27 5.00
CA LEU A 143 -9.31 0.95 6.36
C LEU A 143 -8.19 1.31 7.33
N TYR A 144 -8.56 1.78 8.51
CA TYR A 144 -7.62 2.04 9.58
C TYR A 144 -8.22 1.72 10.96
N ASP A 145 -7.35 1.38 11.90
CA ASP A 145 -7.67 1.25 13.32
C ASP A 145 -6.48 1.76 14.15
N TYR A 146 -6.71 2.20 15.38
CA TYR A 146 -5.65 2.71 16.25
C TYR A 146 -5.90 2.45 17.73
N ALA A 147 -4.81 2.28 18.47
CA ALA A 147 -4.82 2.09 19.90
C ALA A 147 -3.58 2.66 20.56
N VAL A 148 -3.71 3.12 21.80
CA VAL A 148 -2.59 3.53 22.64
C VAL A 148 -2.28 2.44 23.66
N LEU A 149 -1.06 1.92 23.59
CA LEU A 149 -0.50 1.00 24.57
C LEU A 149 0.16 1.82 25.68
N ARG A 150 -0.40 1.76 26.89
CA ARG A 150 0.11 2.45 28.08
C ARG A 150 0.78 1.46 29.01
N ARG A 151 2.06 1.65 29.31
CA ARG A 151 2.83 0.80 30.22
C ARG A 151 2.49 1.11 31.67
N TYR A 152 2.13 0.08 32.43
CA TYR A 152 1.95 0.19 33.88
C TYR A 152 3.30 0.08 34.59
N THR A 153 3.63 1.00 35.51
CA THR A 153 4.86 0.90 36.32
C THR A 153 4.61 0.23 37.68
N PRO A 154 5.49 -0.67 38.15
CA PRO A 154 6.70 -1.21 37.51
C PRO A 154 6.46 -2.64 36.96
N GLY A 155 5.97 -2.76 35.72
CA GLY A 155 5.82 -4.06 35.06
C GLY A 155 5.96 -3.97 33.53
N THR A 156 6.07 -5.12 32.87
CA THR A 156 6.05 -5.27 31.40
C THR A 156 4.63 -5.29 30.82
N LYS A 157 3.61 -5.09 31.68
CA LYS A 157 2.19 -5.11 31.27
C LYS A 157 1.79 -3.79 30.62
N TYR A 158 1.14 -3.88 29.48
CA TYR A 158 0.54 -2.76 28.76
C TYR A 158 -0.97 -2.84 28.83
N VAL A 159 -1.61 -1.69 29.03
CA VAL A 159 -3.05 -1.53 28.82
C VAL A 159 -3.26 -1.01 27.41
N CYS A 160 -4.13 -1.67 26.65
CA CYS A 160 -4.51 -1.24 25.31
C CYS A 160 -5.79 -0.41 25.41
N VAL A 161 -5.70 0.88 25.05
CA VAL A 161 -6.85 1.78 24.99
C VAL A 161 -7.13 2.10 23.53
N LYS A 162 -8.27 1.65 23.02
CA LYS A 162 -8.65 1.79 21.60
C LYS A 162 -9.42 3.08 21.33
N GLY A 163 -9.38 3.55 20.08
CA GLY A 163 -10.30 4.56 19.58
C GLY A 163 -10.36 5.86 20.40
N ALA A 164 -11.56 6.41 20.56
CA ALA A 164 -11.79 7.70 21.22
C ALA A 164 -11.31 7.73 22.68
N ASP A 165 -11.42 6.63 23.42
CA ASP A 165 -10.99 6.52 24.83
C ASP A 165 -9.49 6.75 25.00
N SER A 166 -8.72 6.56 23.93
CA SER A 166 -7.28 6.79 23.94
C SER A 166 -6.92 8.28 24.03
N GLY A 167 -7.87 9.19 23.75
CA GLY A 167 -7.67 10.63 23.65
C GLY A 167 -6.99 11.07 22.35
N TRP A 168 -6.93 10.17 21.36
CA TRP A 168 -6.50 10.43 19.99
C TRP A 168 -7.70 10.41 19.06
N PHE A 169 -7.66 11.23 18.02
CA PHE A 169 -8.71 11.31 17.02
C PHE A 169 -8.14 11.35 15.62
N VAL A 170 -8.95 10.87 14.68
CA VAL A 170 -8.60 10.83 13.26
C VAL A 170 -9.23 12.01 12.55
N LEU A 171 -8.40 12.73 11.80
CA LEU A 171 -8.88 13.75 10.88
C LEU A 171 -8.98 13.13 9.50
N PHE A 172 -10.17 13.21 8.93
CA PHE A 172 -10.35 13.03 7.50
C PHE A 172 -10.05 14.38 6.86
N GLU A 173 -8.93 14.50 6.16
CA GLU A 173 -8.74 15.62 5.25
C GLU A 173 -9.64 15.35 4.04
N TYR A 174 -10.76 16.08 3.97
CA TYR A 174 -11.50 16.26 2.73
C TYR A 174 -10.71 17.26 1.89
N GLN A 175 -10.06 16.79 0.83
CA GLN A 175 -9.49 17.63 -0.22
C GLN A 175 -9.99 17.15 -1.57
#